data_AF-A0A5J6CIK4-F1
#
_entry.id   AF-A0A5J6CIK4-F1
#
_cell.length_a   1.000
_cell.length_b   1.000
_cell.length_c   1.000
_cell.angle_alpha   90.00
_cell.angle_beta   90.00
_cell.angle_gamma   90.00
#
_symmetry.space_group_name_H-M   'P 1'
#
loop_
_entity.id
_entity.type
_entity.pdbx_description
1 polymer ?
#
loop_
_entity_poly.entity_id
_entity_poly.type
_entity_poly.pdbx_seq_one_letter_code
_entity_poly.pdbx_strand_id
1 'polypeptide(L)'
;IPLIGSLAKSKFCNRAGYPSSKAVWVDLSDSDIIDRFGRISRNLSHYHSGCSKKKSLFRIKYILQLSCARTLARKHKSTVRAFLKRFGSELLEEFFTAEEQVLSLTFPRASSISRR
;
A
#
# COMPACT_ATOMS: atom_id res chain seq x y z
N ILE A 1 12.35 -0.75 13.39
CA ILE A 1 11.80 -1.79 12.47
C ILE A 1 12.72 -1.86 11.25
N PRO A 2 13.50 -2.95 11.06
CA PRO A 2 14.52 -3.05 10.01
C PRO A 2 13.96 -2.74 8.60
N LEU A 3 12.71 -3.14 8.36
CA LEU A 3 12.02 -2.97 7.06
C LEU A 3 11.77 -1.52 6.65
N ILE A 4 11.51 -0.60 7.61
CA ILE A 4 11.37 0.82 7.30
C ILE A 4 12.71 1.38 6.78
N GLY A 5 13.83 0.90 7.32
CA GLY A 5 15.16 1.24 6.82
C GLY A 5 15.36 0.82 5.37
N SER A 6 14.94 -0.39 5.00
CA SER A 6 15.00 -0.89 3.62
C SER A 6 14.12 -0.08 2.66
N LEU A 7 12.90 0.26 3.07
CA LEU A 7 11.99 1.12 2.29
C LEU A 7 12.53 2.55 2.13
N ALA A 8 13.21 3.07 3.15
CA ALA A 8 13.83 4.38 3.09
C ALA A 8 15.04 4.40 2.14
N LYS A 9 15.84 3.33 2.12
CA LYS A 9 16.93 3.16 1.15
C LYS A 9 16.40 3.13 -0.28
N SER A 10 15.31 2.42 -0.52
CA SER A 10 14.62 2.39 -1.82
C SER A 10 13.71 3.60 -2.06
N LYS A 11 13.74 4.64 -1.21
CA LYS A 11 13.04 5.92 -1.38
C LYS A 11 11.51 5.83 -1.47
N PHE A 12 10.91 4.82 -0.84
CA PHE A 12 9.45 4.75 -0.64
C PHE A 12 9.00 5.51 0.60
N CYS A 13 9.88 5.69 1.57
CA CYS A 13 9.63 6.56 2.71
C CYS A 13 10.89 7.34 3.10
N ASN A 14 10.73 8.31 3.98
CA ASN A 14 11.88 8.96 4.62
C ASN A 14 12.40 8.09 5.79
N ARG A 15 13.54 8.50 6.37
CA ARG A 15 14.17 7.78 7.49
C ARG A 15 13.26 7.67 8.73
N ALA A 16 12.29 8.58 8.87
CA ALA A 16 11.28 8.56 9.92
C ALA A 16 10.04 7.68 9.59
N GLY A 17 9.98 7.06 8.41
CA GLY A 17 8.87 6.19 8.01
C GLY A 17 7.62 6.94 7.54
N TYR A 18 7.77 8.17 7.04
CA TYR A 18 6.72 8.89 6.32
C TYR A 18 6.78 8.60 4.83
N PRO A 19 5.64 8.33 4.17
CA PRO A 19 5.60 7.95 2.76
C PRO A 19 6.09 9.06 1.81
N SER A 20 6.84 8.70 0.77
CA SER A 20 7.37 9.62 -0.22
C SER A 20 6.93 9.25 -1.64
N SER A 21 6.65 10.26 -2.48
CA SER A 21 6.33 10.03 -3.89
C SER A 21 7.55 9.49 -4.65
N LYS A 22 7.34 8.61 -5.61
CA LYS A 22 8.38 8.05 -6.46
C LYS A 22 8.48 8.80 -7.79
N ALA A 23 9.21 9.92 -7.79
CA ALA A 23 9.31 10.81 -8.96
C ALA A 23 9.83 10.11 -10.22
N VAL A 24 10.73 9.13 -10.05
CA VAL A 24 11.32 8.34 -11.16
C VAL A 24 10.26 7.56 -11.96
N TRP A 25 9.09 7.30 -11.40
CA TRP A 25 8.03 6.53 -12.06
C TRP A 25 6.93 7.41 -12.66
N VAL A 26 7.08 8.74 -12.60
CA VAL A 26 6.05 9.68 -13.10
C VAL A 26 5.86 9.56 -14.61
N ASP A 27 6.89 9.17 -15.35
CA ASP A 27 6.86 9.02 -16.80
C ASP A 27 6.23 7.69 -17.27
N LEU A 28 6.00 6.74 -16.36
CA LEU A 28 5.35 5.47 -16.65
C LEU A 28 3.83 5.64 -16.75
N SER A 29 3.13 4.71 -17.40
CA SER A 29 1.66 4.70 -17.41
C SER A 29 1.08 4.52 -16.01
N ASP A 30 -0.17 4.94 -15.77
CA ASP A 30 -0.79 4.80 -14.45
C ASP A 30 -0.89 3.33 -14.03
N SER A 31 -1.24 2.45 -14.96
CA SER A 31 -1.28 1.00 -14.75
C SER A 31 0.10 0.43 -14.41
N ASP A 32 1.16 0.88 -15.07
CA ASP A 32 2.53 0.41 -14.78
C ASP A 32 3.01 0.86 -13.40
N ILE A 33 2.67 2.10 -12.99
CA ILE A 33 2.96 2.60 -11.65
C ILE A 33 2.25 1.72 -10.62
N ILE A 34 0.97 1.46 -10.82
CA ILE A 34 0.15 0.65 -9.91
C ILE A 34 0.65 -0.79 -9.86
N ASP A 35 0.93 -1.44 -10.99
CA ASP A 35 1.42 -2.83 -11.02
C ASP A 35 2.77 -2.97 -10.31
N ARG A 36 3.69 -2.02 -10.52
CA ARG A 36 4.99 -2.02 -9.81
C ARG A 36 4.82 -1.91 -8.29
N PHE A 37 3.96 -1.02 -7.81
CA PHE A 37 3.66 -0.92 -6.38
C PHE A 37 2.97 -2.19 -5.85
N GLY A 38 2.03 -2.76 -6.61
CA GLY A 38 1.33 -3.99 -6.27
C GLY A 38 2.28 -5.19 -6.14
N ARG A 39 3.20 -5.38 -7.09
CA ARG A 39 4.23 -6.43 -7.02
C ARG A 39 5.12 -6.31 -5.79
N ILE A 40 5.53 -5.09 -5.43
CA ILE A 40 6.34 -4.87 -4.22
C ILE A 40 5.54 -5.23 -2.96
N SER A 41 4.27 -4.84 -2.89
CA SER A 41 3.40 -5.22 -1.79
C SER A 41 3.28 -6.74 -1.66
N ARG A 42 3.01 -7.44 -2.79
CA ARG A 42 2.88 -8.90 -2.82
C ARG A 42 4.15 -9.62 -2.39
N ASN A 43 5.31 -9.17 -2.87
CA ASN A 43 6.59 -9.75 -2.49
C ASN A 43 6.86 -9.60 -0.98
N LEU A 44 6.51 -8.45 -0.39
CA LEU A 44 6.65 -8.21 1.04
C LEU A 44 5.66 -9.02 1.87
N SER A 45 4.39 -9.07 1.45
CA SER A 45 3.35 -9.87 2.09
C SER A 45 3.70 -11.35 2.07
N HIS A 46 4.18 -11.87 0.94
CA HIS A 46 4.60 -13.26 0.80
C HIS A 46 5.79 -13.58 1.73
N TYR A 47 6.85 -12.77 1.68
CA TYR A 47 8.05 -12.97 2.49
C TYR A 47 7.77 -12.87 4.01
N HIS A 48 6.78 -12.09 4.41
CA HIS A 48 6.41 -11.88 5.81
C HIS A 48 5.11 -12.55 6.23
N SER A 49 4.56 -13.46 5.42
CA SER A 49 3.30 -14.17 5.72
C SER A 49 3.35 -14.93 7.05
N GLY A 50 4.51 -15.48 7.43
CA GLY A 50 4.74 -16.14 8.72
C GLY A 50 5.12 -15.21 9.89
N CYS A 51 5.06 -13.88 9.73
CA CYS A 51 5.54 -12.96 10.75
C CYS A 51 4.50 -12.72 11.87
N SER A 52 4.93 -12.85 13.13
CA SER A 52 4.11 -12.56 14.31
C SER A 52 3.83 -11.06 14.54
N LYS A 53 4.55 -10.16 13.85
CA LYS A 53 4.44 -8.70 14.01
C LYS A 53 3.50 -8.07 12.98
N LYS A 54 2.19 -8.35 13.11
CA LYS A 54 1.14 -7.82 12.21
C LYS A 54 1.16 -6.28 12.11
N LYS A 55 1.33 -5.56 13.22
CA LYS A 55 1.34 -4.07 13.23
C LYS A 55 2.41 -3.46 12.32
N SER A 56 3.60 -4.06 12.22
CA SER A 56 4.65 -3.55 11.32
C SER A 56 4.32 -3.77 9.85
N LEU A 57 3.66 -4.87 9.51
CA LEU A 57 3.24 -5.15 8.12
C LEU A 57 2.16 -4.18 7.67
N PHE A 58 1.16 -3.92 8.52
CA PHE A 58 0.15 -2.88 8.25
C PHE A 58 0.80 -1.51 8.02
N ARG A 59 1.80 -1.14 8.81
CA ARG A 59 2.52 0.14 8.63
C ARG A 59 3.25 0.18 7.28
N ILE A 60 3.86 -0.91 6.84
CA ILE A 60 4.56 -1.00 5.55
C ILE A 60 3.57 -0.91 4.38
N LYS A 61 2.47 -1.67 4.45
CA LYS A 61 1.39 -1.63 3.46
C LYS A 61 0.86 -0.21 3.29
N TYR A 62 0.57 0.46 4.41
CA TYR A 62 0.15 1.86 4.41
C TYR A 62 1.17 2.79 3.74
N ILE A 63 2.47 2.59 4.02
CA ILE A 63 3.53 3.38 3.38
C ILE A 63 3.52 3.20 1.87
N LEU A 64 3.41 1.97 1.38
CA LEU A 64 3.38 1.67 -0.05
C LEU A 64 2.14 2.23 -0.74
N GLN A 65 0.96 2.04 -0.14
CA GLN A 65 -0.31 2.59 -0.63
C GLN A 65 -0.25 4.10 -0.76
N LEU A 66 0.18 4.80 0.29
CA LEU A 66 0.24 6.26 0.26
C LEU A 66 1.32 6.77 -0.69
N SER A 67 2.44 6.06 -0.83
CA SER A 67 3.49 6.40 -1.79
C SER A 67 3.01 6.26 -3.23
N CYS A 68 2.22 5.22 -3.53
CA CYS A 68 1.56 5.05 -4.81
C CYS A 68 0.59 6.21 -5.10
N ALA A 69 -0.33 6.49 -4.17
CA ALA A 69 -1.28 7.59 -4.29
C ALA A 69 -0.60 8.95 -4.48
N ARG A 70 0.48 9.22 -3.74
CA ARG A 70 1.29 10.46 -3.91
C ARG A 70 1.98 10.54 -5.27
N THR A 71 2.41 9.41 -5.82
CA THR A 71 3.08 9.37 -7.12
C THR A 71 2.09 9.67 -8.24
N LEU A 72 0.92 9.02 -8.22
CA LEU A 72 -0.16 9.25 -9.18
C LEU A 72 -0.73 10.66 -9.06
N ALA A 73 -0.99 11.13 -7.84
CA ALA A 73 -1.47 12.49 -7.61
C ALA A 73 -0.50 13.53 -8.18
N ARG A 74 0.82 13.35 -7.99
CA ARG A 74 1.85 14.24 -8.55
C ARG A 74 1.86 14.21 -10.08
N LYS A 75 1.78 13.03 -10.69
CA LYS A 75 1.71 12.88 -12.15
C LYS A 75 0.52 13.64 -12.73
N HIS A 76 -0.65 13.53 -12.10
CA HIS A 76 -1.89 14.18 -12.51
C HIS A 76 -2.04 15.62 -12.00
N LYS A 77 -0.99 16.23 -11.43
CA LYS A 77 -0.99 17.59 -10.86
C LYS A 77 -2.17 17.83 -9.90
N SER A 78 -2.53 16.82 -9.12
CA SER A 78 -3.66 16.81 -8.20
C SER A 78 -3.21 16.59 -6.76
N THR A 79 -4.07 16.94 -5.80
CA THR A 79 -3.83 16.58 -4.40
C THR A 79 -4.16 15.11 -4.19
N VAL A 80 -3.50 14.45 -3.24
CA VAL A 80 -3.79 13.04 -2.90
C VAL A 80 -5.28 12.86 -2.58
N ARG A 81 -5.88 13.80 -1.84
CA ARG A 81 -7.32 13.76 -1.53
C ARG A 81 -8.20 13.87 -2.77
N ALA A 82 -7.90 14.80 -3.69
CA ALA A 82 -8.66 14.95 -4.92
C ALA A 82 -8.50 13.72 -5.83
N PHE A 83 -7.29 13.17 -5.92
CA PHE A 83 -6.99 11.95 -6.67
C PHE A 83 -7.79 10.77 -6.12
N LEU A 84 -7.73 10.50 -4.82
CA LEU A 84 -8.45 9.40 -4.18
C LEU A 84 -9.97 9.54 -4.30
N LYS A 85 -10.50 10.77 -4.24
CA LYS A 85 -11.93 11.03 -4.44
C LYS A 85 -12.37 10.71 -5.88
N ARG A 86 -11.49 10.93 -6.87
CA ARG A 86 -11.80 10.77 -8.30
C ARG A 86 -11.59 9.33 -8.79
N PHE A 87 -10.50 8.70 -8.37
CA PHE A 87 -10.13 7.33 -8.79
C PHE A 87 -10.70 6.25 -7.86
N GLY A 88 -11.29 6.65 -6.73
CA GLY A 88 -11.85 5.75 -5.73
C GLY A 88 -10.80 5.16 -4.81
N SER A 89 -11.15 4.99 -3.54
CA SER A 89 -10.42 4.12 -2.63
C SER A 89 -10.49 2.66 -3.05
N GLU A 90 -11.53 2.25 -3.79
CA GLU A 90 -11.68 0.89 -4.33
C GLU A 90 -10.51 0.45 -5.22
N LEU A 91 -9.97 1.35 -6.05
CA LEU A 91 -8.82 1.04 -6.92
C LEU A 91 -7.53 0.82 -6.11
N LEU A 92 -7.42 1.34 -4.90
CA LEU A 92 -6.28 1.01 -4.02
C LEU A 92 -6.62 -0.06 -2.99
N GLU A 93 -7.90 -0.29 -2.73
CA GLU A 93 -8.38 -1.42 -1.97
C GLU A 93 -8.16 -2.67 -2.83
N GLU A 94 -8.79 -2.89 -3.99
CA GLU A 94 -8.64 -4.13 -4.80
C GLU A 94 -7.18 -4.56 -5.02
N PHE A 95 -6.28 -3.62 -5.30
CA PHE A 95 -4.86 -3.91 -5.54
C PHE A 95 -4.07 -4.30 -4.28
N PHE A 96 -4.54 -3.90 -3.10
CA PHE A 96 -3.89 -4.17 -1.81
C PHE A 96 -4.77 -5.01 -0.84
N THR A 97 -6.05 -5.25 -1.10
CA THR A 97 -7.04 -6.02 -0.30
C THR A 97 -7.38 -7.37 -0.91
N ALA A 98 -6.99 -7.65 -2.16
CA ALA A 98 -6.95 -9.03 -2.68
C ALA A 98 -6.16 -9.96 -1.74
N GLU A 99 -5.25 -9.42 -0.92
CA GLU A 99 -4.51 -10.15 0.11
C GLU A 99 -5.22 -10.24 1.47
N GLU A 100 -6.20 -9.38 1.74
CA GLU A 100 -7.06 -9.54 2.93
C GLU A 100 -7.93 -10.78 2.79
N GLN A 101 -8.34 -11.15 1.56
CA GLN A 101 -9.05 -12.41 1.31
C GLN A 101 -8.20 -13.64 1.63
N VAL A 102 -6.89 -13.62 1.37
CA VAL A 102 -5.97 -14.72 1.75
C VAL A 102 -5.78 -14.80 3.28
N LEU A 103 -5.79 -13.65 3.96
CA LEU A 103 -5.74 -13.57 5.42
C LEU A 103 -7.10 -13.87 6.10
N SER A 104 -8.22 -13.68 5.40
CA SER A 104 -9.57 -14.07 5.86
C SER A 104 -9.95 -15.50 5.49
N LEU A 105 -9.32 -16.10 4.48
CA LEU A 105 -9.45 -17.52 4.16
C LEU A 105 -8.77 -18.40 5.22
N THR A 106 -7.81 -17.85 5.97
CA THR A 106 -7.18 -18.51 7.12
C THR A 106 -7.88 -18.22 8.45
N PHE A 107 -8.75 -17.22 8.54
CA PHE A 107 -9.53 -16.91 9.75
C PHE A 107 -10.90 -16.32 9.39
N PRO A 108 -12.02 -16.92 9.85
CA PRO A 108 -13.34 -16.39 9.56
C PRO A 108 -13.45 -14.95 10.06
N ARG A 109 -13.92 -14.07 9.18
CA ARG A 109 -14.32 -12.70 9.50
C ARG A 109 -15.27 -12.80 10.70
N ALA A 110 -14.86 -12.31 11.87
CA ALA A 110 -15.72 -12.27 13.04
C ALA A 110 -17.01 -11.55 12.64
N SER A 111 -18.10 -12.32 12.62
CA SER A 111 -19.44 -11.87 12.30
C SER A 111 -19.74 -10.57 13.03
N SER A 112 -20.26 -9.60 12.29
CA SER A 112 -20.90 -8.41 12.80
C SER A 112 -21.65 -8.72 14.09
N ILE A 113 -21.20 -8.14 15.21
CA ILE A 113 -21.98 -8.14 16.45
C ILE A 113 -23.31 -7.47 16.12
N SER A 114 -24.36 -8.30 16.15
CA SER A 114 -25.76 -7.91 16.12
C SER A 114 -25.98 -6.86 17.22
N ARG A 115 -26.39 -5.66 16.82
CA ARG A 115 -26.86 -4.63 17.76
C ARG A 115 -28.24 -5.07 18.24
N ARG A 116 -28.32 -5.39 19.53
CA ARG A 116 -29.56 -5.36 20.30
C ARG A 116 -29.90 -3.92 20.64
#